data_AF-A0A537VTV5-F1
#
_entry.id   AF-A0A537VTV5-F1
#
_cell.length_a   1.000
_cell.length_b   1.000
_cell.length_c   1.000
_cell.angle_alpha   90.00
_cell.angle_beta   90.00
_cell.angle_gamma   90.00
#
_symmetry.space_group_name_H-M   'P 1'
#
loop_
_entity.id
_entity.type
_entity.pdbx_description
1 polymer ?
#
loop_
_entity_poly.entity_id
_entity_poly.type
_entity_poly.pdbx_seq_one_letter_code
_entity_poly.pdbx_strand_id
1 'polypeptide(L)'
;ASVDAVIAIDVFEHLKDVDVQTWLDECWRILVPGGLLVMRLPAWTNPVSYRDPTHHRVFHEESFSYWDPDHDLYELFGRYYFLESDRWWKVRRAFREFEDLRFDLEKRA
;
A
#
# COMPACT_ATOMS: atom_id res chain seq x y z
N ALA A 1 1.35 16.82 -14.58
CA ALA A 1 -0.09 16.63 -14.36
C ALA A 1 -0.25 15.65 -13.21
N SER A 2 -1.25 15.87 -12.34
CA SER A 2 -1.61 14.98 -11.23
C SER A 2 -2.99 14.38 -11.45
N VAL A 3 -3.28 13.24 -10.85
CA VAL A 3 -4.53 12.48 -11.02
C VAL A 3 -5.32 12.37 -9.71
N ASP A 4 -6.64 12.17 -9.81
CA ASP A 4 -7.51 11.96 -8.63
C ASP A 4 -7.35 10.57 -8.03
N ALA A 5 -7.01 9.58 -8.86
CA ALA A 5 -6.82 8.21 -8.41
C ALA A 5 -5.75 7.45 -9.21
N VAL A 6 -5.07 6.54 -8.52
CA VAL A 6 -4.25 5.47 -9.09
C VAL A 6 -4.94 4.15 -8.76
N ILE A 7 -5.19 3.32 -9.76
CA ILE A 7 -5.86 2.02 -9.60
C ILE A 7 -4.85 0.93 -9.96
N ALA A 8 -4.57 0.04 -9.01
CA ALA A 8 -3.61 -1.05 -9.16
C ALA A 8 -4.26 -2.38 -8.74
N ILE A 9 -4.46 -3.26 -9.71
CA ILE A 9 -5.15 -4.54 -9.51
C ILE A 9 -4.17 -5.64 -9.88
N ASP A 10 -3.70 -6.40 -8.89
CA ASP A 10 -2.64 -7.41 -9.03
C ASP A 10 -1.39 -6.84 -9.71
N VAL A 11 -0.71 -5.93 -9.00
CA VAL A 11 0.44 -5.18 -9.53
C VAL A 11 1.60 -5.20 -8.54
N PHE A 12 1.37 -4.81 -7.29
CA PHE A 12 2.45 -4.53 -6.35
C PHE A 12 3.13 -5.77 -5.79
N GLU A 13 2.47 -6.93 -5.82
CA GLU A 13 3.08 -8.23 -5.57
C GLU A 13 4.08 -8.63 -6.65
N HIS A 14 3.94 -8.12 -7.87
CA HIS A 14 4.81 -8.44 -9.01
C HIS A 14 6.02 -7.49 -9.14
N LEU A 15 6.08 -6.42 -8.36
CA LEU A 15 7.22 -5.49 -8.41
C LEU A 15 8.46 -6.14 -7.80
N LYS A 16 9.40 -6.48 -8.67
CA LYS A 16 10.70 -7.05 -8.34
C LYS A 16 11.75 -5.97 -8.13
N ASP A 17 12.62 -6.15 -7.14
CA ASP A 17 13.77 -5.27 -6.86
C ASP A 17 13.39 -3.79 -6.59
N VAL A 18 12.14 -3.57 -6.16
CA VAL A 18 11.61 -2.26 -5.76
C VAL A 18 10.98 -2.37 -4.36
N ASP A 19 11.39 -1.47 -3.48
CA ASP A 19 10.87 -1.38 -2.11
C ASP A 19 9.47 -0.78 -2.07
N VAL A 20 8.71 -1.13 -1.03
CA VAL A 20 7.34 -0.63 -0.81
C VAL A 20 7.27 0.89 -0.75
N GLN A 21 8.22 1.51 -0.04
CA GLN A 21 8.33 2.96 0.04
C GLN A 21 8.46 3.60 -1.34
N THR A 22 9.29 3.04 -2.23
CA THR A 22 9.61 3.65 -3.52
C THR A 22 8.39 3.78 -4.42
N TRP A 23 7.57 2.74 -4.52
CA TRP A 23 6.36 2.83 -5.35
C TRP A 23 5.21 3.55 -4.65
N LEU A 24 5.15 3.55 -3.31
CA LEU A 24 4.24 4.41 -2.58
C LEU A 24 4.57 5.88 -2.86
N ASP A 25 5.85 6.26 -2.84
CA ASP A 25 6.29 7.63 -3.12
C ASP A 25 5.91 8.09 -4.53
N GLU A 26 6.07 7.21 -5.52
CA GLU A 26 5.68 7.53 -6.90
C GLU A 26 4.17 7.68 -7.05
N CYS A 27 3.37 6.83 -6.41
CA CYS A 27 1.91 7.00 -6.37
C CYS A 27 1.53 8.33 -5.68
N TRP A 28 2.15 8.62 -4.54
CA TRP A 28 1.93 9.86 -3.80
C TRP A 28 2.30 11.09 -4.65
N ARG A 29 3.42 11.04 -5.39
CA ARG A 29 3.91 12.12 -6.26
C ARG A 29 2.91 12.49 -7.35
N ILE A 30 2.23 11.50 -7.94
CA ILE A 30 1.30 11.73 -9.06
C ILE A 30 -0.14 12.00 -8.63
N LEU A 31 -0.51 11.74 -7.37
CA LEU A 31 -1.84 12.04 -6.84
C LEU A 31 -1.99 13.52 -6.45
N VAL A 32 -3.19 14.06 -6.66
CA VAL A 32 -3.62 15.33 -6.03
C VAL A 32 -3.74 15.14 -4.50
N PRO A 33 -3.64 16.20 -3.67
CA PRO A 33 -3.99 16.10 -2.26
C PRO A 33 -5.40 15.53 -2.07
N GLY A 34 -5.57 14.54 -1.19
CA GLY A 34 -6.83 13.81 -1.02
C GLY A 34 -7.14 12.77 -2.11
N GLY A 35 -6.26 12.61 -3.11
CA GLY A 35 -6.39 11.55 -4.12
C GLY A 35 -6.17 10.16 -3.53
N LEU A 36 -6.68 9.14 -4.25
CA LEU A 36 -6.71 7.75 -3.76
C LEU A 36 -5.77 6.83 -4.53
N LEU A 37 -5.00 6.01 -3.81
CA LEU A 37 -4.42 4.78 -4.32
C LEU A 37 -5.36 3.62 -3.96
N VAL A 38 -5.98 3.02 -4.98
CA VAL A 38 -6.92 1.89 -4.84
C VAL A 38 -6.24 0.61 -5.27
N MET A 39 -6.22 -0.39 -4.39
CA MET A 39 -5.50 -1.65 -4.63
C MET A 39 -6.35 -2.90 -4.45
N ARG A 40 -6.12 -3.90 -5.31
CA ARG A 40 -6.37 -5.31 -5.02
C ARG A 40 -5.04 -6.04 -4.93
N LEU A 41 -4.84 -6.80 -3.87
CA LEU A 41 -3.66 -7.65 -3.68
C LEU A 41 -4.09 -9.01 -3.14
N PRO A 42 -3.44 -10.12 -3.48
CA PRO A 42 -3.73 -11.41 -2.89
C PRO A 42 -3.38 -11.37 -1.40
N ALA A 43 -4.26 -11.88 -0.55
CA ALA A 43 -4.00 -11.88 0.88
C ALA A 43 -2.92 -12.91 1.25
N TRP A 44 -2.22 -12.69 2.36
CA TRP A 44 -1.21 -13.63 2.84
C TRP A 44 -1.75 -15.04 3.12
N THR A 45 -3.06 -15.23 3.33
CA THR A 45 -3.67 -16.55 3.48
C THR A 45 -4.04 -17.20 2.15
N ASN A 46 -4.06 -16.43 1.05
CA ASN A 46 -4.38 -16.95 -0.27
C ASN A 46 -3.19 -17.79 -0.77
N PRO A 47 -3.37 -19.08 -1.11
CA PRO A 47 -2.29 -19.91 -1.62
C PRO A 47 -1.61 -19.35 -2.89
N VAL A 48 -2.29 -18.51 -3.67
CA VAL A 48 -1.69 -17.86 -4.85
C VAL A 48 -0.53 -16.93 -4.47
N SER A 49 -0.57 -16.32 -3.27
CA SER A 49 0.48 -15.43 -2.75
C SER A 49 1.86 -16.08 -2.68
N TYR A 50 1.91 -17.42 -2.61
CA TYR A 50 3.15 -18.19 -2.55
C TYR A 50 3.37 -19.13 -3.74
N ARG A 51 2.29 -19.55 -4.43
CA ARG A 51 2.38 -20.48 -5.56
C ARG A 51 2.69 -19.80 -6.89
N ASP A 52 2.28 -18.54 -7.05
CA ASP A 52 2.56 -17.81 -8.27
C ASP A 52 4.03 -17.38 -8.31
N PRO A 53 4.83 -17.85 -9.29
CA PRO A 53 6.26 -17.55 -9.36
C PRO A 53 6.57 -16.10 -9.72
N THR A 54 5.57 -15.32 -10.12
CA THR A 54 5.70 -13.89 -10.42
C THR A 54 5.47 -13.01 -9.19
N HIS A 55 5.04 -13.59 -8.06
CA HIS A 55 4.84 -12.86 -6.81
C HIS A 55 6.15 -12.77 -6.05
N HIS A 56 6.56 -11.55 -5.74
CA HIS A 56 7.77 -11.22 -5.00
C HIS A 56 7.47 -10.68 -3.60
N ARG A 57 6.19 -10.43 -3.27
CA ARG A 57 5.77 -9.89 -1.98
C ARG A 57 4.39 -10.40 -1.58
N VAL A 58 4.17 -10.54 -0.28
CA VAL A 58 2.93 -10.99 0.34
C VAL A 58 2.41 -9.91 1.27
N PHE A 59 1.09 -9.73 1.33
CA PHE A 59 0.46 -8.62 2.05
C PHE A 59 -0.51 -9.06 3.13
N HIS A 60 -0.51 -8.33 4.24
CA HIS A 60 -1.46 -8.36 5.35
C HIS A 60 -2.39 -7.15 5.25
N GLU A 61 -3.56 -7.23 5.87
CA GLU A 61 -4.51 -6.12 6.01
C GLU A 61 -3.88 -4.86 6.63
N GLU A 62 -2.81 -5.05 7.39
CA GLU A 62 -2.10 -3.98 8.09
C GLU A 62 -0.79 -3.57 7.40
N SER A 63 -0.47 -4.17 6.25
CA SER A 63 0.78 -3.91 5.54
C SER A 63 1.02 -2.41 5.32
N PHE A 64 -0.04 -1.65 5.00
CA PHE A 64 0.09 -0.21 4.72
C PHE A 64 -0.13 0.69 5.93
N SER A 65 -0.54 0.14 7.07
CA SER A 65 -0.73 0.90 8.31
C SER A 65 0.57 1.48 8.88
N TYR A 66 1.73 0.99 8.42
CA TYR A 66 3.04 1.54 8.76
C TYR A 66 3.28 2.94 8.17
N TRP A 67 2.48 3.39 7.20
CA TRP A 67 2.57 4.71 6.58
C TRP A 67 1.41 5.65 6.98
N ASP A 68 0.59 5.26 7.95
CA ASP A 68 -0.52 6.07 8.46
C ASP A 68 -0.22 6.61 9.86
N PRO A 69 0.12 7.91 9.99
CA PRO A 69 0.38 8.53 11.29
C PRO A 69 -0.76 8.45 12.32
N ASP A 70 -1.98 8.09 11.91
CA ASP A 70 -3.10 7.92 12.85
C ASP A 70 -3.23 6.47 13.36
N HIS A 71 -2.31 5.57 12.99
CA HIS A 71 -2.38 4.14 13.32
C HIS A 71 -1.27 3.69 14.28
N ASP A 72 -1.57 2.78 15.20
CA ASP A 72 -0.63 2.31 16.24
C ASP A 72 0.66 1.71 15.64
N LEU A 73 0.56 0.95 14.54
CA LEU A 73 1.73 0.42 13.83
C LEU A 73 2.68 1.49 13.28
N TYR A 74 2.18 2.67 12.91
CA TYR A 74 3.07 3.78 12.59
C TYR A 74 3.81 4.25 13.84
N GLU A 75 3.09 4.48 14.94
CA GLU A 75 3.69 4.95 16.19
C GLU A 75 4.71 3.97 16.77
N LEU A 76 4.42 2.68 16.70
CA LEU A 76 5.32 1.64 17.21
C LEU A 76 6.53 1.40 16.30
N PHE A 77 6.36 1.53 14.98
CA PHE A 77 7.36 1.09 14.01
C PHE A 77 7.56 2.07 12.85
N GLY A 78 6.50 2.41 12.13
CA GLY A 78 6.56 3.19 10.88
C GLY A 78 7.33 4.50 11.00
N ARG A 79 7.10 5.24 12.10
CA ARG A 79 7.79 6.50 12.40
C ARG A 79 9.31 6.36 12.52
N TYR A 80 9.82 5.16 12.82
CA TYR A 80 11.24 4.87 12.95
C TYR A 80 11.82 4.29 11.65
N TYR A 81 11.04 3.48 10.92
CA TYR A 81 11.48 2.83 9.68
C TYR A 81 11.54 3.80 8.50
N PHE A 82 10.67 4.82 8.51
CA PHE A 82 10.50 5.75 7.39
C PHE A 82 10.76 7.21 7.81
N LEU A 83 11.65 7.44 8.78
CA LEU A 83 11.97 8.76 9.37
C LEU A 83 12.21 9.88 8.35
N GLU A 84 12.76 9.54 7.19
CA GLU A 84 13.12 10.50 6.14
C GLU A 84 11.96 10.83 5.19
N SER A 85 10.84 10.10 5.27
CA SER A 85 9.67 10.33 4.43
C SER A 85 8.77 11.42 5.03
N ASP A 86 8.19 12.25 4.17
CA ASP A 86 7.09 13.16 4.47
C ASP A 86 5.79 12.77 3.72
N ARG A 87 5.82 11.63 3.04
CA ARG A 87 4.75 11.15 2.13
C ARG A 87 3.82 10.20 2.86
N TRP A 88 3.05 10.76 3.77
CA TRP A 88 2.15 10.00 4.62
C TRP A 88 0.79 9.73 3.97
N TRP A 89 0.21 8.61 4.37
CA TRP A 89 -1.05 8.10 3.86
C TRP A 89 -2.09 8.05 4.98
N LYS A 90 -3.36 7.99 4.60
CA LYS A 90 -4.44 7.56 5.49
C LYS A 90 -5.08 6.31 4.93
N VAL A 91 -5.07 5.22 5.69
CA VAL A 91 -5.73 3.97 5.30
C VAL A 91 -7.24 4.17 5.47
N ARG A 92 -7.95 4.41 4.36
CA ARG A 92 -9.41 4.60 4.38
C ARG A 92 -10.17 3.29 4.43
N ARG A 93 -9.68 2.28 3.71
CA ARG A 93 -10.24 0.94 3.67
C ARG A 93 -9.11 -0.08 3.64
N ALA A 94 -9.26 -1.14 4.42
CA ALA A 94 -8.45 -2.35 4.39
C ALA A 94 -9.37 -3.51 4.78
N PHE A 95 -9.78 -4.34 3.83
CA PHE A 95 -10.69 -5.45 4.10
C PHE A 95 -10.46 -6.61 3.14
N ARG A 96 -10.96 -7.79 3.53
CA ARG A 96 -10.93 -9.00 2.70
C ARG A 96 -12.15 -9.12 1.82
N GLU A 97 -11.94 -9.51 0.57
CA GLU A 97 -12.99 -9.84 -0.37
C GLU A 97 -12.53 -10.98 -1.28
N PHE A 98 -13.26 -12.12 -1.28
CA PHE A 98 -12.92 -13.31 -2.08
C PHE A 98 -11.47 -13.80 -1.94
N GLU A 99 -10.96 -13.88 -0.70
CA GLU A 99 -9.57 -14.25 -0.36
C GLU A 99 -8.48 -13.22 -0.73
N ASP A 100 -8.87 -12.10 -1.34
CA ASP A 100 -7.98 -10.99 -1.65
C ASP A 100 -8.16 -9.83 -0.67
N LEU A 101 -7.22 -8.90 -0.70
CA LEU A 101 -7.22 -7.67 0.06
C LEU A 101 -7.65 -6.51 -0.83
N ARG A 102 -8.50 -5.65 -0.28
CA ARG A 102 -8.91 -4.37 -0.85
C ARG A 102 -8.36 -3.24 -0.01
N PHE A 103 -7.67 -2.30 -0.66
CA PHE A 103 -7.14 -1.11 -0.01
C PHE A 103 -7.56 0.16 -0.72
N ASP A 104 -7.84 1.19 0.09
CA ASP A 104 -7.87 2.58 -0.34
C ASP A 104 -6.94 3.38 0.56
N LEU A 105 -5.85 3.90 0.00
CA LEU A 105 -4.96 4.81 0.68
C LEU A 105 -5.18 6.23 0.16
N GLU A 106 -5.48 7.16 1.06
CA GLU A 106 -5.64 8.57 0.74
C GLU A 106 -4.34 9.31 0.95
N LYS A 107 -3.93 10.08 -0.06
CA LYS A 107 -2.80 11.00 0.06
C LYS A 107 -3.14 12.09 1.08
N ARG A 108 -2.39 12.14 2.19
CA ARG A 108 -2.50 13.25 3.16
C ARG A 108 -1.95 14.52 2.50
N ALA A 109 -2.66 15.63 2.73
CA ALA A 109 -2.30 16.95 2.23
C ALA A 109 -1.18 17.58 3.07
#